data_AF-A0A2P7SPQ0-F1
#
_entry.id   AF-A0A2P7SPQ0-F1
#
_cell.length_a   1.000
_cell.length_b   1.000
_cell.length_c   1.000
_cell.angle_alpha   90.00
_cell.angle_beta   90.00
_cell.angle_gamma   90.00
#
_symmetry.space_group_name_H-M   'P 1'
#
loop_
_entity.id
_entity.type
_entity.pdbx_description
1 polymer ?
#
loop_
_entity_poly.entity_id
_entity_poly.type
_entity_poly.pdbx_seq_one_letter_code
_entity_poly.pdbx_strand_id
1 'polypeptide(L)'
;MSAGEIFGRALRSAPLPEPEDVFMEWLVSLPRGADLEAAALRQIGLIDRRAPLGPQGLRLRALFAAVAVPEIGPKPAAVPGAGARLPC
;
A
#
# COMPACT_ATOMS: atom_id res chain seq x y z
N MET A 1 10.53 -1.31 -16.31
CA MET A 1 10.33 -2.67 -15.78
C MET A 1 8.91 -2.71 -15.20
N SER A 2 8.04 -3.54 -15.74
CA SER A 2 6.59 -3.48 -15.50
C SER A 2 6.20 -4.37 -14.31
N ALA A 3 5.45 -3.83 -13.35
CA ALA A 3 4.97 -4.53 -12.15
C ALA A 3 4.07 -5.76 -12.43
N GLY A 4 3.65 -5.98 -13.68
CA GLY A 4 2.84 -7.11 -14.10
C GLY A 4 3.58 -8.44 -14.23
N GLU A 5 4.92 -8.45 -14.33
CA GLU A 5 5.70 -9.68 -14.56
C GLU A 5 6.07 -10.44 -13.28
N ILE A 6 6.03 -9.78 -12.13
CA ILE A 6 6.51 -10.39 -10.88
C ILE A 6 5.49 -11.42 -10.34
N PHE A 7 4.20 -11.09 -10.43
CA PHE A 7 3.09 -11.99 -10.10
C PHE A 7 3.06 -13.29 -10.92
N GLY A 8 3.71 -13.33 -12.09
CA GLY A 8 3.68 -14.48 -13.00
C GLY A 8 4.77 -15.54 -12.76
N ARG A 9 5.83 -15.23 -11.98
CA ARG A 9 7.03 -16.09 -11.95
C ARG A 9 7.12 -17.04 -10.75
N ALA A 10 6.39 -16.77 -9.67
CA ALA A 10 6.35 -17.63 -8.47
C ALA A 10 5.47 -18.89 -8.62
N LEU A 11 4.59 -18.96 -9.64
CA LEU A 11 3.58 -20.02 -9.78
C LEU A 11 4.09 -21.35 -10.36
N ARG A 12 5.40 -21.51 -10.63
CA ARG A 12 5.89 -22.70 -11.37
C ARG A 12 6.40 -23.86 -10.54
N SER A 13 6.67 -23.74 -9.23
CA SER A 13 7.04 -24.93 -8.44
C SER A 13 7.14 -24.77 -6.91
N ALA A 14 6.91 -23.59 -6.34
CA ALA A 14 6.99 -23.37 -4.90
C ALA A 14 5.60 -23.50 -4.26
N PRO A 15 5.48 -23.94 -2.98
CA PRO A 15 4.26 -23.70 -2.21
C PRO A 15 3.89 -22.22 -2.37
N LEU A 16 2.61 -21.94 -2.60
CA LEU A 16 2.11 -20.58 -2.83
C LEU A 16 2.81 -19.61 -1.86
N PRO A 17 3.48 -18.55 -2.35
CA PRO A 17 4.19 -17.64 -1.46
C PRO A 17 3.18 -17.10 -0.45
N GLU A 18 3.55 -17.18 0.83
CA GLU A 18 2.70 -16.65 1.90
C GLU A 18 2.38 -15.18 1.59
N PRO A 19 1.16 -14.71 1.91
CA PRO A 19 0.74 -13.36 1.53
C PRO A 19 1.65 -12.26 2.08
N GLU A 20 2.30 -12.49 3.23
CA GLU A 20 3.37 -11.63 3.74
C GLU A 20 4.58 -11.51 2.81
N ASP A 21 5.03 -12.60 2.20
CA ASP A 21 6.21 -12.61 1.31
C ASP A 21 5.92 -11.84 0.02
N VAL A 22 4.72 -12.03 -0.55
CA VAL A 22 4.23 -11.26 -1.70
C VAL A 22 4.14 -9.77 -1.39
N PHE A 23 3.69 -9.42 -0.19
CA PHE A 23 3.61 -8.03 0.26
C PHE A 23 5.00 -7.40 0.43
N MET A 24 5.96 -8.14 1.02
CA MET A 24 7.33 -7.68 1.19
C MET A 24 8.06 -7.53 -0.16
N GLU A 25 7.88 -8.49 -1.07
CA GLU A 25 8.39 -8.42 -2.44
C GLU A 25 7.84 -7.21 -3.20
N TRP A 26 6.54 -6.92 -3.01
CA TRP A 26 5.93 -5.72 -3.57
C TRP A 26 6.57 -4.44 -3.00
N LEU A 27 6.78 -4.35 -1.69
CA LEU A 27 7.39 -3.18 -1.04
C LEU A 27 8.80 -2.89 -1.59
N VAL A 28 9.65 -3.92 -1.72
CA VAL A 28 11.02 -3.75 -2.23
C VAL A 28 11.06 -3.46 -3.73
N SER A 29 10.00 -3.79 -4.46
CA SER A 29 9.87 -3.51 -5.90
C SER A 29 9.43 -2.07 -6.19
N LEU A 30 8.98 -1.31 -5.19
CA LEU A 30 8.56 0.08 -5.38
C LEU A 30 9.78 1.00 -5.56
N PRO A 31 9.70 1.99 -6.48
CA PRO A 31 10.75 2.98 -6.61
C PRO A 31 10.85 3.85 -5.35
N ARG A 32 12.04 4.36 -5.06
CA ARG A 32 12.24 5.28 -3.93
C ARG A 32 11.38 6.53 -4.12
N GLY A 33 10.60 6.89 -3.11
CA GLY A 33 9.66 8.01 -3.17
C GLY A 33 8.31 7.67 -3.83
N ALA A 34 8.03 6.39 -4.08
CA ALA A 34 6.68 5.96 -4.44
C ALA A 34 5.68 6.29 -3.34
N ASP A 35 4.52 6.78 -3.74
CA ASP A 35 3.39 6.97 -2.84
C ASP A 35 2.81 5.59 -2.46
N LEU A 36 3.16 5.13 -1.26
CA LEU A 36 2.80 3.80 -0.75
C LEU A 36 1.28 3.63 -0.66
N GLU A 37 0.58 4.68 -0.23
CA GLU A 37 -0.88 4.70 -0.09
C GLU A 37 -1.57 4.50 -1.44
N ALA A 38 -1.26 5.34 -2.44
CA ALA A 38 -1.82 5.22 -3.78
C ALA A 38 -1.40 3.92 -4.48
N ALA A 39 -0.19 3.42 -4.22
CA ALA A 39 0.26 2.14 -4.75
C ALA A 39 -0.51 0.97 -4.12
N ALA A 40 -0.76 1.00 -2.81
CA ALA A 40 -1.53 -0.01 -2.09
C ALA A 40 -3.00 -0.02 -2.54
N LEU A 41 -3.64 1.15 -2.67
CA LEU A 41 -5.01 1.28 -3.17
C LEU A 41 -5.18 0.67 -4.58
N ARG A 42 -4.19 0.88 -5.46
CA ARG A 42 -4.18 0.24 -6.79
C ARG A 42 -4.11 -1.28 -6.69
N GLN A 43 -3.30 -1.83 -5.78
CA GLN A 43 -3.22 -3.28 -5.59
C GLN A 43 -4.51 -3.87 -4.99
N ILE A 44 -5.15 -3.19 -4.04
CA ILE A 44 -6.45 -3.59 -3.49
C ILE A 44 -7.49 -3.69 -4.62
N GLY A 45 -7.54 -2.69 -5.51
CA GLY A 45 -8.44 -2.71 -6.66
C GLY A 45 -8.17 -3.87 -7.63
N LEU A 46 -6.92 -4.30 -7.80
CA LEU A 46 -6.57 -5.48 -8.61
C LEU A 46 -6.97 -6.80 -7.92
N ILE A 47 -6.84 -6.87 -6.60
CA ILE A 47 -7.23 -8.03 -5.80
C ILE A 47 -8.76 -8.15 -5.79
N ASP A 48 -9.50 -7.06 -5.54
CA ASP A 48 -10.97 -7.06 -5.50
C ASP A 48 -11.59 -7.45 -6.85
N ARG A 49 -10.93 -7.15 -7.98
CA ARG A 49 -11.35 -7.60 -9.32
C ARG A 49 -11.27 -9.12 -9.53
N ARG A 50 -10.49 -9.83 -8.72
CA ARG A 50 -10.32 -11.30 -8.80
C ARG A 50 -11.29 -12.06 -7.89
N ALA A 51 -12.30 -11.39 -7.32
CA ALA A 51 -13.29 -12.03 -6.47
C ALA A 51 -13.99 -13.23 -7.18
N PRO A 52 -14.31 -14.32 -6.45
CA PRO A 52 -14.21 -14.48 -4.99
C PRO A 52 -12.80 -14.78 -4.47
N LEU A 53 -12.42 -14.15 -3.36
CA LEU A 53 -11.10 -14.30 -2.73
C LEU A 53 -11.13 -15.39 -1.66
N GLY A 54 -10.16 -16.31 -1.71
CA GLY A 54 -9.89 -17.25 -0.62
C GLY A 54 -9.20 -16.58 0.58
N PRO A 55 -8.95 -17.33 1.67
CA PRO A 55 -8.37 -16.79 2.92
C PRO A 55 -7.01 -16.10 2.72
N GLN A 56 -6.17 -16.63 1.83
CA GLN A 56 -4.87 -16.00 1.49
C GLN A 56 -5.05 -14.66 0.75
N GLY A 57 -6.03 -14.56 -0.16
CA GLY A 57 -6.34 -13.33 -0.87
C GLY A 57 -6.92 -12.25 0.04
N LEU A 58 -7.73 -12.65 1.03
CA LEU A 58 -8.24 -11.74 2.06
C LEU A 58 -7.12 -11.22 2.97
N ARG A 59 -6.17 -12.08 3.36
CA ARG A 59 -5.00 -11.69 4.15
C ARG A 59 -4.10 -10.71 3.40
N LEU A 60 -3.84 -10.97 2.12
CA LEU A 60 -3.08 -10.06 1.27
C LEU A 60 -3.78 -8.69 1.12
N ARG A 61 -5.10 -8.69 0.89
CA ARG A 61 -5.91 -7.46 0.86
C ARG A 61 -5.80 -6.67 2.17
N ALA A 62 -5.81 -7.34 3.32
CA ALA A 62 -5.67 -6.70 4.62
C ALA A 62 -4.29 -6.05 4.82
N LEU A 63 -3.21 -6.69 4.37
CA LEU A 63 -1.86 -6.12 4.40
C LEU A 63 -1.77 -4.83 3.58
N PHE A 64 -2.34 -4.83 2.36
CA PHE A 64 -2.41 -3.60 1.56
C PHE A 64 -3.29 -2.53 2.18
N ALA A 65 -4.42 -2.91 2.78
CA ALA A 65 -5.30 -1.97 3.46
C ALA A 65 -4.61 -1.30 4.66
N ALA A 66 -3.74 -2.01 5.38
CA ALA A 66 -2.99 -1.44 6.49
C ALA A 66 -2.00 -0.34 6.05
N VAL A 67 -1.43 -0.44 4.84
CA VAL A 67 -0.55 0.60 4.25
C VAL A 67 -1.35 1.72 3.59
N ALA A 68 -2.55 1.43 3.12
CA ALA A 68 -3.45 2.41 2.52
C ALA A 68 -4.18 3.28 3.55
N VAL A 69 -4.09 2.94 4.84
CA VAL A 69 -4.54 3.83 5.90
C VAL A 69 -3.37 4.77 6.20
N PRO A 70 -3.52 6.09 5.97
CA PRO A 70 -2.53 7.02 6.46
C PRO A 70 -2.49 6.86 7.98
N GLU A 71 -1.33 6.49 8.51
CA GLU A 71 -1.06 6.68 9.92
C GLU A 71 -1.62 8.05 10.34
N ILE A 72 -2.50 8.06 11.34
CA ILE A 72 -2.88 9.27 12.06
C ILE A 72 -1.63 9.70 12.84
N GLY A 73 -0.59 10.12 12.12
CA GLY A 73 0.39 11.05 12.64
C GLY A 73 -0.30 12.41 12.64
N PRO A 74 -0.35 13.16 13.74
CA PRO A 74 -0.82 14.52 13.68
C PRO A 74 0.05 15.23 12.65
N LYS A 75 -0.53 15.54 11.48
CA LYS A 75 0.01 16.57 10.59
C LYS A 75 0.26 17.75 11.53
N PRO A 76 1.50 18.23 11.75
CA PRO A 76 1.68 19.45 12.49
C PRO A 76 0.94 20.48 11.66
N ALA A 77 -0.25 20.86 12.17
CA ALA A 77 -1.01 21.95 11.63
C ALA A 77 -0.01 23.08 11.51
N ALA A 78 0.28 23.46 10.27
CA ALA A 78 1.08 24.62 9.98
C ALA A 78 0.58 25.71 10.91
N VAL A 79 1.43 26.14 11.84
CA VAL A 79 1.15 27.27 12.71
C VAL A 79 0.75 28.41 11.77
N PRO A 80 -0.52 28.85 11.76
CA PRO A 80 -0.86 30.04 11.01
C PRO A 80 -0.05 31.17 11.66
N GLY A 81 0.70 31.88 10.81
CA GLY A 81 1.76 32.77 11.22
C GLY A 81 1.38 33.70 12.37
N ALA A 82 2.37 33.92 13.23
CA ALA A 82 2.47 35.14 14.01
C ALA A 82 2.21 36.35 13.10
N GLY A 83 1.07 37.00 13.25
CA GLY A 83 0.72 38.11 12.36
C GLY A 83 -0.73 38.58 12.41
N ALA A 84 -1.37 38.63 13.56
CA ALA A 84 -2.60 39.40 13.71
C ALA A 84 -2.39 40.43 14.84
N ARG A 85 -2.25 41.69 14.40
CA ARG A 85 -2.07 42.89 15.22
C ARG A 85 -3.28 43.08 16.13
N LEU A 86 -3.04 43.44 17.39
CA LEU A 86 -4.03 44.08 18.26
C LEU A 86 -4.56 45.35 17.59
N PRO A 87 -5.88 45.57 17.51
CA PRO A 87 -6.43 46.91 17.49
C PRO A 87 -6.48 47.47 18.93
N CYS A 88 -6.22 48.77 19.03
CA CYS A 88 -6.19 49.57 20.25
C CYS A 88 -7.52 49.59 20.99
#